data_AF-A0A972FYY0-F1
#
_entry.id   AF-A0A972FYY0-F1
#
_cell.length_a   1.000
_cell.length_b   1.000
_cell.length_c   1.000
_cell.angle_alpha   90.00
_cell.angle_beta   90.00
_cell.angle_gamma   90.00
#
_symmetry.space_group_name_H-M   'P 1'
#
loop_
_entity.id
_entity.type
_entity.pdbx_description
1 polymer ?
#
loop_
_entity_poly.entity_id
_entity_poly.type
_entity_poly.pdbx_seq_one_letter_code
_entity_poly.pdbx_strand_id
1 'polypeptide(L)'
;MFLKSAGGYPHFPMGRQRGSALVIAIFVITVMSLLASALIRIVQDADAGLTQEVWGTRALAAANSGADAALAQLFPLTGGAGVCNSADTAWTPPALVGFHGCRVSYRCTSVSAAGFTQYSIDSTATCESGNCSGGDEGSCLRVSRSVEVAARD
;
A
#
# COMPACT_ATOMS: atom_id res chain seq x y z
N MET A 1 57.64 -30.92 44.95
CA MET A 1 56.89 -29.69 45.28
C MET A 1 55.42 -29.99 45.03
N PHE A 2 54.62 -29.89 46.09
CA PHE A 2 53.20 -30.21 46.14
C PHE A 2 52.38 -29.33 45.21
N LEU A 3 51.34 -29.87 44.56
CA LEU A 3 50.03 -29.21 44.56
C LEU A 3 48.91 -30.26 44.59
N LYS A 4 48.32 -30.31 45.78
CA LYS A 4 47.07 -30.95 46.18
C LYS A 4 45.95 -29.93 45.97
N SER A 5 44.88 -30.27 45.25
CA SER A 5 43.53 -29.79 45.58
C SER A 5 42.50 -30.47 44.66
N ALA A 6 41.77 -31.45 45.18
CA ALA A 6 40.54 -31.95 44.60
C ALA A 6 39.38 -31.21 45.27
N GLY A 7 38.86 -30.18 44.60
CA GLY A 7 37.62 -29.50 44.99
C GLY A 7 36.44 -30.39 44.62
N GLY A 8 35.81 -31.01 45.63
CA GLY A 8 34.56 -31.74 45.46
C GLY A 8 33.41 -30.79 45.18
N TYR A 9 32.82 -30.89 43.99
CA TYR A 9 31.56 -30.23 43.65
C TYR A 9 30.42 -30.96 44.37
N PRO A 10 29.48 -30.26 45.04
CA PRO A 10 28.35 -30.91 45.66
C PRO A 10 27.48 -31.56 44.59
N HIS A 11 27.47 -32.90 44.59
CA HIS A 11 26.56 -33.71 43.78
C HIS A 11 25.14 -33.48 44.28
N PHE A 12 24.35 -32.68 43.56
CA PHE A 12 22.90 -32.70 43.72
C PHE A 12 22.41 -34.10 43.28
N PRO A 13 21.78 -34.88 44.19
CA PRO A 13 21.23 -36.16 43.80
C PRO A 13 20.14 -35.93 42.75
N MET A 14 20.34 -36.48 41.56
CA MET A 14 19.33 -36.53 40.50
C MET A 14 18.13 -37.34 41.00
N GLY A 15 17.18 -36.65 41.64
CA GLY A 15 15.84 -37.20 41.89
C GLY A 15 15.23 -37.60 40.55
N ARG A 16 14.77 -38.85 40.46
CA ARG A 16 14.15 -39.38 39.24
C ARG A 16 12.90 -38.54 38.95
N GLN A 17 12.98 -37.63 37.98
CA GLN A 17 11.86 -36.77 37.58
C GLN A 17 10.67 -37.66 37.22
N ARG A 18 9.63 -37.61 38.06
CA ARG A 18 8.35 -38.26 37.77
C ARG A 18 7.72 -37.50 36.59
N GLY A 19 7.35 -38.22 35.54
CA GLY A 19 7.08 -37.72 34.18
C GLY A 19 5.94 -36.71 33.97
N SER A 20 5.41 -36.07 35.02
CA SER A 20 4.42 -35.00 34.91
C SER A 20 4.99 -33.68 34.39
N ALA A 21 6.28 -33.39 34.61
CA ALA A 21 6.91 -32.17 34.11
C ALA A 21 6.99 -32.12 32.57
N LEU A 22 7.16 -33.28 31.92
CA LEU A 22 7.26 -33.38 30.46
C LEU A 22 5.93 -33.06 29.78
N VAL A 23 4.81 -33.52 30.35
CA VAL A 23 3.46 -33.24 29.83
C VAL A 23 3.14 -31.74 29.91
N ILE A 24 3.50 -31.11 31.03
CA ILE A 24 3.32 -29.67 31.23
C ILE A 24 4.17 -28.88 30.22
N ALA A 25 5.42 -29.28 30.01
CA ALA A 25 6.31 -28.63 29.04
C ALA A 25 5.74 -28.67 27.60
N ILE A 26 5.23 -29.83 27.17
CA ILE A 26 4.64 -29.98 25.83
C ILE A 26 3.40 -29.10 25.69
N PHE A 27 2.51 -29.07 26.68
CA PHE A 27 1.33 -28.21 26.64
C PHE A 27 1.69 -26.73 26.55
N VAL A 28 2.69 -26.27 27.31
CA VAL A 28 3.15 -24.88 27.23
C VAL A 28 3.75 -24.58 25.86
N ILE A 29 4.60 -25.47 25.32
CA ILE A 29 5.21 -25.28 24.00
C ILE A 29 4.14 -25.22 22.91
N THR A 30 3.12 -26.08 22.94
CA THR A 30 2.06 -26.07 21.93
C THR A 30 1.22 -24.80 22.00
N VAL A 31 0.83 -24.35 23.20
CA VAL A 31 0.09 -23.09 23.38
C VAL A 31 0.93 -21.90 22.91
N MET A 32 2.21 -21.81 23.32
CA MET A 32 3.09 -20.73 22.87
C MET A 32 3.31 -20.75 21.35
N SER A 33 3.42 -21.94 20.75
CA SER A 33 3.54 -22.09 19.30
C SER A 33 2.29 -21.62 18.56
N LEU A 34 1.10 -21.91 19.10
CA LEU A 34 -0.16 -21.42 18.54
C LEU A 34 -0.25 -19.90 18.62
N LEU A 35 0.08 -19.30 19.77
CA LEU A 35 0.11 -17.84 19.94
C LEU A 35 1.12 -17.17 19.00
N ALA A 36 2.34 -17.72 18.90
CA ALA A 36 3.35 -17.22 17.99
C ALA A 36 2.88 -17.27 16.53
N SER A 37 2.23 -18.36 16.12
CA SER A 37 1.69 -18.50 14.76
C SER A 37 0.61 -17.45 14.43
N ALA A 38 -0.24 -17.12 15.40
CA ALA A 38 -1.26 -16.10 15.25
C ALA A 38 -0.64 -14.70 15.11
N LEU A 39 0.36 -14.38 15.93
CA LEU A 39 1.08 -13.10 15.87
C LEU A 39 1.82 -12.92 14.54
N ILE A 40 2.46 -13.99 14.02
CA ILE A 40 3.14 -13.94 12.72
C ILE A 40 2.17 -13.57 11.61
N ARG A 41 0.96 -14.13 11.60
CA ARG A 41 -0.08 -13.79 10.61
C ARG A 41 -0.49 -12.33 10.70
N ILE A 42 -0.69 -11.82 11.92
CA ILE A 42 -1.06 -10.41 12.15
C ILE A 42 0.03 -9.46 11.61
N VAL A 43 1.31 -9.79 11.82
CA VAL A 43 2.42 -8.99 11.30
C VAL A 43 2.46 -9.03 9.76
N GLN A 44 2.25 -10.21 9.16
CA GLN A 44 2.18 -10.35 7.70
C GLN A 44 1.04 -9.52 7.09
N ASP A 45 -0.13 -9.53 7.73
CA ASP A 45 -1.27 -8.72 7.29
C ASP A 45 -0.99 -7.21 7.44
N ALA A 46 -0.27 -6.80 8.49
CA ALA A 46 0.14 -5.41 8.69
C ALA A 46 1.12 -4.95 7.59
N ASP A 47 2.12 -5.75 7.25
CA ASP A 47 3.08 -5.43 6.18
C ASP A 47 2.38 -5.30 4.82
N ALA A 48 1.43 -6.19 4.51
CA ALA A 48 0.61 -6.10 3.30
C ALA A 48 -0.24 -4.81 3.30
N GLY A 49 -0.86 -4.46 4.44
CA GLY A 49 -1.66 -3.25 4.59
C GLY A 49 -0.86 -1.95 4.38
N LEU A 50 0.37 -1.87 4.90
CA LEU A 50 1.23 -0.70 4.73
C LEU A 50 1.58 -0.45 3.26
N THR A 51 1.86 -1.50 2.49
CA THR A 51 2.12 -1.34 1.05
C THR A 51 0.87 -0.81 0.35
N GLN A 52 -0.31 -1.36 0.64
CA GLN A 52 -1.57 -0.92 0.04
C GLN A 52 -1.89 0.55 0.36
N GLU A 53 -1.58 1.02 1.58
CA GLU A 53 -1.75 2.43 1.97
C GLU A 53 -0.81 3.35 1.19
N VAL A 54 0.46 2.99 1.05
CA VAL A 54 1.44 3.75 0.27
C VAL A 54 1.03 3.83 -1.21
N TRP A 55 0.58 2.73 -1.80
CA TRP A 55 0.11 2.74 -3.18
C TRP A 55 -1.22 3.49 -3.34
N GLY A 56 -2.06 3.51 -2.30
CA GLY A 56 -3.28 4.31 -2.24
C GLY A 56 -3.02 5.82 -2.19
N THR A 57 -2.06 6.26 -1.37
CA THR A 57 -1.67 7.68 -1.29
C THR A 57 -1.00 8.15 -2.59
N ARG A 58 -0.17 7.31 -3.21
CA ARG A 58 0.41 7.59 -4.53
C ARG A 58 -0.66 7.71 -5.62
N ALA A 59 -1.61 6.78 -5.68
CA ALA A 59 -2.72 6.85 -6.62
C ALA A 59 -3.56 8.12 -6.40
N LEU A 60 -3.85 8.48 -5.15
CA LEU A 60 -4.60 9.69 -4.84
C LEU A 60 -3.84 10.96 -5.26
N ALA A 61 -2.54 11.04 -4.96
CA ALA A 61 -1.71 12.17 -5.37
C ALA A 61 -1.63 12.29 -6.90
N ALA A 62 -1.46 11.16 -7.60
CA ALA A 62 -1.44 11.12 -9.07
C ALA A 62 -2.77 11.57 -9.69
N ALA A 63 -3.89 11.17 -9.11
CA ALA A 63 -5.22 11.58 -9.57
C ALA A 63 -5.41 13.10 -9.42
N ASN A 64 -5.03 13.67 -8.27
CA ASN A 64 -5.08 15.12 -8.05
C ASN A 64 -4.17 15.87 -9.02
N SER A 65 -2.92 15.44 -9.20
CA SER A 65 -2.00 16.06 -10.16
C SER A 65 -2.50 15.99 -11.60
N GLY A 66 -3.17 14.90 -11.99
CA GLY A 66 -3.82 14.80 -13.30
C GLY A 66 -4.98 15.76 -13.46
N ALA A 67 -5.77 15.97 -12.40
CA ALA A 67 -6.86 16.95 -12.40
C ALA A 67 -6.33 18.39 -12.52
N ASP A 68 -5.24 18.72 -11.81
CA ASP A 68 -4.58 20.03 -11.92
C ASP A 68 -4.00 20.26 -13.32
N ALA A 69 -3.37 19.24 -13.91
CA ALA A 69 -2.85 19.30 -15.27
C ALA A 69 -3.98 19.53 -16.29
N ALA A 70 -5.13 18.87 -16.10
CA ALA A 70 -6.32 19.06 -16.93
C ALA A 70 -6.90 20.47 -16.78
N LEU A 71 -7.00 20.98 -15.55
CA LEU A 71 -7.46 22.35 -15.27
C LEU A 71 -6.53 23.40 -15.87
N ALA A 72 -5.21 23.22 -15.79
CA ALA A 72 -4.23 24.12 -16.39
C ALA A 72 -4.35 24.19 -17.93
N GLN A 73 -4.79 23.10 -18.57
CA GLN A 73 -5.09 23.07 -20.00
C GLN A 73 -6.43 23.74 -20.33
N LEU A 74 -7.44 23.60 -19.45
CA LEU A 74 -8.75 24.22 -19.62
C LEU A 74 -8.73 25.74 -19.35
N PHE A 75 -7.87 26.21 -18.45
CA PHE A 75 -7.78 27.62 -18.07
C PHE A 75 -6.36 28.17 -18.26
N PRO A 76 -5.89 28.36 -19.51
CA PRO A 76 -4.58 28.91 -19.79
C PRO A 76 -4.45 30.38 -19.34
N LEU A 77 -3.27 30.72 -18.80
CA LEU A 77 -2.92 32.08 -18.33
C LEU A 77 -2.98 33.15 -19.43
N THR A 78 -2.90 32.74 -20.70
CA THR A 78 -2.97 33.62 -21.87
C THR A 78 -4.40 34.06 -22.22
N GLY A 79 -5.41 33.57 -21.50
CA GLY A 79 -6.82 33.84 -21.73
C GLY A 79 -7.47 32.88 -22.71
N GLY A 80 -8.78 32.65 -22.51
CA GLY A 80 -9.64 31.75 -23.30
C GLY A 80 -9.89 30.41 -22.59
N ALA A 81 -11.16 30.02 -22.41
CA ALA A 81 -11.50 28.69 -21.92
C ALA A 81 -11.18 27.64 -23.00
N GLY A 82 -10.39 26.63 -22.62
CA GLY A 82 -10.04 25.50 -23.48
C GLY A 82 -11.26 24.64 -23.82
N VAL A 83 -11.23 23.97 -24.97
CA VAL A 83 -12.31 23.06 -25.37
C VAL A 83 -12.14 21.74 -24.62
N CYS A 84 -13.15 21.39 -23.85
CA CYS A 84 -13.25 20.13 -23.14
C CYS A 84 -13.49 18.99 -24.14
N ASN A 85 -12.42 18.31 -24.57
CA ASN A 85 -12.52 17.22 -25.53
C ASN A 85 -12.55 15.88 -24.78
N SER A 86 -13.71 15.21 -24.73
CA SER A 86 -13.92 14.00 -23.91
C SER A 86 -13.19 12.73 -24.40
N ALA A 87 -12.27 12.85 -25.37
CA ALA A 87 -11.72 11.74 -26.14
C ALA A 87 -10.46 11.09 -25.52
N ASP A 88 -10.38 10.97 -24.19
CA ASP A 88 -9.25 10.38 -23.45
C ASP A 88 -7.93 11.15 -23.55
N THR A 89 -7.82 12.15 -22.70
CA THR A 89 -6.54 12.79 -22.39
C THR A 89 -5.88 11.98 -21.28
N ALA A 90 -5.07 11.00 -21.66
CA ALA A 90 -4.19 10.32 -20.71
C ALA A 90 -3.06 11.29 -20.31
N TRP A 91 -2.84 11.46 -19.01
CA TRP A 91 -1.68 12.19 -18.49
C TRP A 91 -0.63 11.19 -18.02
N THR A 92 0.59 11.36 -18.51
CA THR A 92 1.73 10.58 -18.02
C THR A 92 2.43 11.41 -16.95
N PRO A 93 2.44 10.95 -15.68
CA PRO A 93 3.18 11.63 -14.64
C PRO A 93 4.68 11.67 -14.98
N PRO A 94 5.42 12.70 -14.55
CA PRO A 94 6.86 12.71 -14.69
C PRO A 94 7.49 11.55 -13.91
N ALA A 95 8.64 11.06 -14.39
CA ALA A 95 9.40 9.96 -13.78
C ALA A 95 10.11 10.39 -12.48
N LEU A 96 9.35 10.88 -11.50
CA LEU A 96 9.80 11.25 -10.17
C LEU A 96 9.48 10.14 -9.16
N VAL A 97 10.26 10.11 -8.08
CA VAL A 97 10.01 9.27 -6.91
C VAL A 97 8.63 9.61 -6.32
N GLY A 98 7.64 8.75 -6.54
CA GLY A 98 6.25 8.95 -6.10
C GLY A 98 5.20 8.53 -7.14
N PHE A 99 5.48 8.67 -8.43
CA PHE A 99 4.53 8.35 -9.51
C PHE A 99 4.92 7.11 -10.34
N HIS A 100 5.97 6.39 -9.92
CA HIS A 100 6.43 5.20 -10.63
C HIS A 100 5.34 4.11 -10.65
N GLY A 101 5.07 3.53 -11.82
CA GLY A 101 4.03 2.52 -11.99
C GLY A 101 2.60 3.06 -11.90
N CYS A 102 2.41 4.39 -11.95
CA CYS A 102 1.09 5.02 -11.97
C CYS A 102 0.74 5.56 -13.37
N ARG A 103 -0.47 5.27 -13.83
CA ARG A 103 -1.06 5.82 -15.05
C ARG A 103 -2.29 6.64 -14.68
N VAL A 104 -2.40 7.84 -15.25
CA VAL A 104 -3.53 8.74 -15.00
C VAL A 104 -4.32 8.93 -16.27
N SER A 105 -5.64 8.81 -16.16
CA SER A 105 -6.61 9.08 -17.23
C SER A 105 -7.65 10.03 -16.68
N TYR A 106 -7.91 11.12 -17.39
CA TYR A 106 -8.96 12.04 -16.99
C TYR A 106 -9.97 12.24 -18.11
N ARG A 107 -11.22 12.48 -17.72
CA ARG A 107 -12.35 12.73 -18.59
C ARG A 107 -12.92 14.10 -18.31
N CYS A 108 -12.95 14.93 -19.34
CA CYS A 108 -13.55 16.25 -19.26
C CYS A 108 -15.00 16.21 -19.81
N THR A 109 -15.93 16.81 -19.07
CA THR A 109 -17.30 17.08 -19.50
C THR A 109 -17.66 18.55 -19.25
N SER A 110 -18.39 19.17 -20.17
CA SER A 110 -18.84 20.56 -20.04
C SER A 110 -20.35 20.65 -20.21
N VAL A 111 -21.02 21.34 -19.28
CA VAL A 111 -22.46 21.61 -19.31
C VAL A 111 -22.66 23.12 -19.26
N SER A 112 -23.29 23.66 -20.31
CA SER A 112 -23.71 25.06 -20.34
C SER A 112 -25.17 25.18 -19.90
N ALA A 113 -25.44 25.83 -18.78
CA ALA A 113 -26.79 26.06 -18.27
C ALA A 113 -26.90 27.46 -17.64
N ALA A 114 -28.03 28.13 -17.87
CA ALA A 114 -28.37 29.42 -17.23
C ALA A 114 -27.31 30.54 -17.38
N GLY A 115 -26.59 30.58 -18.51
CA GLY A 115 -25.62 31.65 -18.82
C GLY A 115 -24.19 31.42 -18.33
N PHE A 116 -23.88 30.23 -17.79
CA PHE A 116 -22.52 29.86 -17.37
C PHE A 116 -22.16 28.48 -17.91
N THR A 117 -20.86 28.22 -18.09
CA THR A 117 -20.35 26.90 -18.47
C THR A 117 -19.69 26.25 -17.25
N GLN A 118 -20.22 25.11 -16.84
CA GLN A 118 -19.61 24.28 -15.81
C GLN A 118 -18.80 23.18 -16.48
N TYR A 119 -17.53 23.06 -16.09
CA TYR A 119 -16.62 22.00 -16.50
C TYR A 119 -16.48 21.02 -15.33
N SER A 120 -16.71 19.73 -15.56
CA SER A 120 -16.37 18.66 -14.61
C SER A 120 -15.27 17.79 -15.22
N ILE A 121 -14.22 17.58 -14.44
CA ILE A 121 -13.11 16.68 -14.76
C ILE A 121 -13.15 15.54 -13.77
N ASP A 122 -13.27 14.31 -14.28
CA ASP A 122 -13.02 13.10 -13.52
C ASP A 122 -11.59 12.64 -13.82
N SER A 123 -10.71 12.64 -12.83
CA SER A 123 -9.33 12.15 -12.95
C SER A 123 -9.18 10.85 -12.18
N THR A 124 -8.84 9.79 -12.90
CA THR A 124 -8.61 8.45 -12.35
C THR A 124 -7.15 8.07 -12.51
N ALA A 125 -6.51 7.71 -11.39
CA ALA A 125 -5.16 7.17 -11.38
C ALA A 125 -5.18 5.69 -10.99
N THR A 126 -4.43 4.90 -11.75
CA THR A 126 -4.18 3.48 -11.48
C THR A 126 -2.69 3.28 -11.26
N CYS A 127 -2.32 2.81 -10.07
CA CYS A 127 -0.95 2.44 -9.74
C CYS A 127 -0.83 0.93 -9.61
N GLU A 128 0.20 0.36 -10.22
CA GLU A 128 0.47 -1.07 -10.20
C GLU A 128 1.92 -1.37 -9.85
N SER A 129 2.11 -2.50 -9.17
CA SER A 129 3.40 -3.08 -8.83
C SER A 129 3.38 -4.56 -9.16
N GLY A 130 4.40 -5.01 -9.91
CA GLY A 130 4.51 -6.38 -10.40
C GLY A 130 3.89 -6.60 -11.79
N ASN A 131 3.84 -7.84 -12.25
CA ASN A 131 3.29 -8.19 -13.56
C ASN A 131 1.79 -8.51 -13.45
N CYS A 132 0.94 -7.50 -13.64
CA CYS A 132 -0.51 -7.65 -13.61
C CYS A 132 -1.14 -8.15 -14.92
N SER A 133 -0.32 -8.43 -15.95
CA SER A 133 -0.77 -8.94 -17.26
C SER A 133 -0.58 -10.45 -17.45
N GLY A 134 0.24 -11.10 -16.62
CA GLY A 134 0.34 -12.55 -16.57
C GLY A 134 -0.54 -13.09 -15.44
N GLY A 135 -1.24 -14.21 -15.64
CA GLY A 135 -2.05 -14.87 -14.61
C GLY A 135 -1.24 -15.47 -13.45
N ASP A 136 -0.11 -14.84 -13.07
CA ASP A 136 0.71 -15.20 -11.93
C ASP A 136 0.06 -14.62 -10.67
N GLU A 137 -0.75 -15.44 -10.00
CA GLU A 137 -1.64 -15.09 -8.89
C GLU A 137 -0.95 -14.57 -7.61
N GLY A 138 0.38 -14.40 -7.61
CA GLY A 138 1.16 -14.17 -6.39
C GLY A 138 1.74 -12.77 -6.17
N SER A 139 1.78 -11.88 -7.17
CA SER A 139 2.55 -10.62 -7.04
C SER A 139 2.04 -9.44 -7.88
N CYS A 140 0.72 -9.35 -8.11
CA CYS A 140 0.13 -8.14 -8.68
C CYS A 140 -0.56 -7.34 -7.57
N LEU A 141 -0.03 -6.15 -7.28
CA LEU A 141 -0.74 -5.16 -6.47
C LEU A 141 -1.21 -4.05 -7.40
N ARG A 142 -2.54 -3.84 -7.46
CA ARG A 142 -3.15 -2.77 -8.25
C ARG A 142 -4.07 -1.94 -7.37
N VAL A 143 -3.84 -0.63 -7.33
CA VAL A 143 -4.63 0.33 -6.57
C VAL A 143 -5.11 1.41 -7.51
N SER A 144 -6.41 1.74 -7.45
CA SER A 144 -7.00 2.83 -8.23
C SER A 144 -7.70 3.83 -7.31
N ARG A 145 -7.60 5.11 -7.66
CA ARG A 145 -8.27 6.23 -6.98
C ARG A 145 -8.78 7.19 -8.05
N SER A 146 -9.99 7.71 -7.86
CA SER A 146 -10.59 8.74 -8.70
C SER A 146 -10.86 10.00 -7.88
N VAL A 147 -10.77 11.15 -8.54
CA VAL A 147 -11.13 12.46 -8.01
C VAL A 147 -11.95 13.21 -9.04
N GLU A 148 -13.01 13.87 -8.60
CA GLU A 148 -13.82 14.73 -9.46
C GLU A 148 -13.59 16.19 -9.04
N VAL A 149 -13.29 17.04 -10.01
CA VAL A 149 -13.16 18.48 -9.81
C VAL A 149 -14.08 19.23 -10.76
N ALA A 150 -14.79 20.23 -10.24
CA ALA A 150 -15.65 21.09 -11.03
C ALA A 150 -15.11 22.51 -11.04
N ALA A 151 -15.10 23.13 -12.22
CA ALA A 151 -14.75 24.52 -12.43
C ALA A 151 -15.90 25.22 -13.16
N ARG A 152 -16.04 26.52 -12.92
CA ARG A 152 -17.04 27.38 -13.55
C ARG A 152 -16.33 28.54 -14.21
N ASP A 153 -16.74 28.82 -15.44
CA ASP A 153 -16.40 30.06 -16.16
C ASP A 153 -17.29 31.22 -15.72
#